data_AF-A0A932WSC5-F1
#
_entry.id   AF-A0A932WSC5-F1
#
_cell.length_a   1.000
_cell.length_b   1.000
_cell.length_c   1.000
_cell.angle_alpha   90.00
_cell.angle_beta   90.00
_cell.angle_gamma   90.00
#
_symmetry.space_group_name_H-M   'P 1'
#
loop_
_entity.id
_entity.type
_entity.pdbx_description
1 polymer ?
#
loop_
_entity_poly.entity_id
_entity_poly.type
_entity_poly.pdbx_seq_one_letter_code
_entity_poly.pdbx_strand_id
1 'polypeptide(L)'
;MCLPLLSGCVLPWCAYPTVSYTPRVNFANAGNVHAFRVDFTNATGDVSVFAPGPGTGRLSRVTGNRDAVSAQIKPAVSYGFVVIGVALNYLTFTDHTMAVRLYRPGFELVEIKSWESGREVAWTSAADLAAQEKALDNLFDQLDPDCKLRTHTECLEFGASEFERLSREAASAGDSQRLDAKARTLREFAGAQLVASAPSDE
;
A
#
# COMPACT_ATOMS: atom_id res chain seq x y z
N MET A 1 -37.32 2.18 -17.12
CA MET A 1 -38.23 3.28 -17.54
C MET A 1 -37.58 4.57 -17.06
N CYS A 2 -36.96 5.34 -17.96
CA CYS A 2 -36.25 6.59 -17.60
C CYS A 2 -37.21 7.77 -17.82
N LEU A 3 -37.57 8.50 -16.76
CA LEU A 3 -38.33 9.75 -16.88
C LEU A 3 -37.38 10.88 -17.35
N PRO A 4 -37.75 11.66 -18.38
CA PRO A 4 -37.01 12.84 -18.78
C PRO A 4 -37.39 13.99 -17.84
N LEU A 5 -36.66 14.15 -16.74
CA LEU A 5 -36.67 15.39 -15.97
C LEU A 5 -35.57 16.30 -16.54
N LEU A 6 -35.93 17.53 -16.88
CA LEU A 6 -35.05 18.60 -17.38
C LEU A 6 -34.01 19.10 -16.34
N SER A 7 -33.54 18.22 -15.45
CA SER A 7 -32.68 18.56 -14.33
C SER A 7 -31.70 17.43 -14.04
N GLY A 8 -30.67 17.28 -14.88
CA GLY A 8 -29.52 16.39 -14.67
C GLY A 8 -29.84 14.89 -14.71
N CYS A 9 -28.93 14.10 -15.27
CA CYS A 9 -28.98 12.64 -15.16
C CYS A 9 -28.03 12.19 -14.05
N VAL A 10 -28.58 11.59 -12.99
CA VAL A 10 -27.78 10.77 -12.07
C VAL A 10 -27.77 9.36 -12.65
N LEU A 11 -26.63 8.93 -13.17
CA LEU A 11 -26.47 7.53 -13.54
C LEU A 11 -26.34 6.73 -12.24
N PRO A 12 -27.26 5.78 -11.98
CA PRO A 12 -27.29 5.06 -10.71
C PRO A 12 -26.00 4.27 -10.49
N TRP A 13 -25.74 3.96 -9.21
CA TRP A 13 -24.53 3.33 -8.69
C TRP A 13 -24.05 2.16 -9.57
N CYS A 14 -22.97 2.37 -10.32
CA CYS A 14 -22.33 1.34 -11.12
C CYS A 14 -21.36 0.59 -10.22
N ALA A 15 -21.71 -0.63 -9.83
CA ALA A 15 -20.80 -1.57 -9.17
C ALA A 15 -20.40 -2.65 -10.17
N TYR A 16 -19.11 -2.94 -10.27
CA TYR A 16 -18.61 -4.00 -11.15
C TYR A 16 -17.54 -4.82 -10.44
N PRO A 17 -17.54 -6.16 -10.64
CA PRO A 17 -16.49 -7.00 -10.10
C PRO A 17 -15.17 -6.65 -10.75
N THR A 18 -14.13 -6.57 -9.94
CA THR A 18 -12.75 -6.38 -10.38
C THR A 18 -11.88 -7.50 -9.82
N VAL A 19 -10.84 -7.85 -10.58
CA VAL A 19 -9.83 -8.80 -10.15
C VAL A 19 -8.49 -8.13 -10.32
N SER A 20 -7.66 -8.18 -9.28
CA SER A 20 -6.24 -7.86 -9.38
C SER A 20 -5.44 -9.16 -9.29
N TYR A 21 -4.42 -9.27 -10.13
CA TYR A 21 -3.55 -10.44 -10.23
C TYR A 21 -2.10 -10.01 -10.29
N THR A 22 -1.28 -10.54 -9.38
CA THR A 22 0.18 -10.44 -9.47
C THR A 22 0.72 -11.85 -9.72
N PRO A 23 1.42 -12.10 -10.84
CA PRO A 23 1.95 -13.43 -11.14
C PRO A 23 2.99 -13.86 -10.11
N ARG A 24 3.36 -15.15 -10.14
CA ARG A 24 4.47 -15.66 -9.34
C ARG A 24 5.75 -14.89 -9.70
N VAL A 25 6.49 -14.49 -8.67
CA VAL A 25 7.75 -13.74 -8.83
C VAL A 25 8.87 -14.59 -8.27
N ASN A 26 9.87 -14.87 -9.11
CA ASN A 26 11.10 -15.54 -8.67
C ASN A 26 12.18 -14.47 -8.49
N PHE A 27 12.98 -14.62 -7.43
CA PHE A 27 14.11 -13.75 -7.17
C PHE A 27 15.34 -14.62 -6.94
N ALA A 28 16.31 -14.53 -7.85
CA ALA A 28 17.59 -15.21 -7.68
C ALA A 28 18.30 -14.65 -6.44
N ASN A 29 18.88 -15.55 -5.63
CA ASN A 29 19.57 -15.23 -4.36
C ASN A 29 18.65 -14.66 -3.25
N ALA A 30 17.90 -15.56 -2.63
CA ALA A 30 16.94 -15.38 -1.54
C ALA A 30 17.41 -14.74 -0.21
N GLY A 31 18.63 -14.20 -0.13
CA GLY A 31 19.17 -13.71 1.14
C GLY A 31 18.36 -12.54 1.71
N ASN A 32 17.54 -12.81 2.73
CA ASN A 32 16.73 -11.87 3.52
C ASN A 32 15.72 -11.03 2.71
N VAL A 33 15.00 -11.66 1.78
CA VAL A 33 13.91 -11.00 1.05
C VAL A 33 12.61 -11.06 1.86
N HIS A 34 11.98 -9.91 2.03
CA HIS A 34 10.68 -9.74 2.69
C HIS A 34 9.66 -9.31 1.64
N ALA A 35 8.62 -10.12 1.45
CA ALA A 35 7.54 -9.83 0.53
C ALA A 35 6.33 -9.28 1.27
N PHE A 36 5.76 -8.20 0.75
CA PHE A 36 4.58 -7.55 1.28
C PHE A 36 3.54 -7.42 0.19
N ARG A 37 2.31 -7.74 0.51
CA ARG A 37 1.15 -7.45 -0.31
C ARG A 37 0.57 -6.12 0.17
N VAL A 38 0.39 -5.20 -0.77
CA VAL A 38 -0.27 -3.92 -0.54
C VAL A 38 -1.60 -3.93 -1.27
N ASP A 39 -2.68 -3.77 -0.50
CA ASP A 39 -4.03 -3.66 -1.00
C ASP A 39 -4.42 -2.18 -0.99
N PHE A 40 -4.56 -1.56 -2.16
CA PHE A 40 -4.95 -0.16 -2.27
C PHE A 40 -6.46 -0.02 -2.45
N THR A 41 -7.01 1.05 -1.88
CA THR A 41 -8.33 1.58 -2.16
C THR A 41 -8.19 3.03 -2.56
N ASN A 42 -8.45 3.36 -3.83
CA ASN A 42 -8.40 4.75 -4.28
C ASN A 42 -9.83 5.27 -4.42
N ALA A 43 -10.14 6.33 -3.68
CA ALA A 43 -11.38 7.08 -3.85
C ALA A 43 -11.10 8.33 -4.69
N THR A 44 -11.74 8.43 -5.84
CA THR A 44 -11.77 9.64 -6.67
C THR A 44 -13.11 10.32 -6.43
N GLY A 45 -13.12 11.60 -6.04
CA GLY A 45 -14.37 12.25 -5.63
C GLY A 45 -14.38 13.78 -5.71
N ASP A 46 -13.45 14.40 -6.44
CA ASP A 46 -13.34 15.86 -6.50
C ASP A 46 -13.50 16.42 -7.93
N VAL A 47 -13.95 17.69 -8.00
CA VAL A 47 -14.10 18.52 -9.20
C VAL A 47 -12.74 18.80 -9.87
N SER A 48 -11.63 18.50 -9.19
CA SER A 48 -10.31 18.35 -9.82
C SER A 48 -10.23 17.02 -10.58
N VAL A 49 -10.97 16.95 -11.70
CA VAL A 49 -11.32 15.77 -12.55
C VAL A 49 -10.18 14.79 -12.92
N PHE A 50 -8.92 15.05 -12.57
CA PHE A 50 -7.78 14.23 -13.00
C PHE A 50 -6.75 13.88 -11.91
N ALA A 51 -6.95 14.30 -10.66
CA ALA A 51 -6.06 13.91 -9.58
C ALA A 51 -6.69 12.74 -8.80
N PRO A 52 -6.12 11.52 -8.83
CA PRO A 52 -6.55 10.47 -7.92
C PRO A 52 -6.36 10.97 -6.48
N GLY A 53 -7.38 10.78 -5.64
CA GLY A 53 -7.26 11.06 -4.21
C GLY A 53 -6.13 10.21 -3.59
N PRO A 54 -5.61 10.59 -2.41
CA PRO A 54 -4.62 9.77 -1.71
C PRO A 54 -5.25 8.40 -1.44
N GLY A 55 -4.77 7.38 -2.14
CA GLY A 55 -5.18 6.00 -1.89
C GLY A 55 -4.81 5.60 -0.48
N THR A 56 -5.65 4.77 0.15
CA THR A 56 -5.30 4.14 1.41
C THR A 56 -4.88 2.69 1.16
N GLY A 57 -3.73 2.33 1.71
CA GLY A 57 -3.05 1.06 1.51
C GLY A 57 -3.08 0.20 2.76
N ARG A 58 -3.56 -1.03 2.62
CA ARG A 58 -3.40 -2.07 3.63
C ARG A 58 -2.18 -2.92 3.32
N LEU A 59 -1.23 -2.92 4.23
CA LEU A 59 -0.03 -3.77 4.16
C LEU A 59 -0.25 -5.12 4.84
N SER A 60 0.25 -6.21 4.24
CA SER A 60 0.30 -7.53 4.85
C SER A 60 1.55 -8.29 4.39
N ARG A 61 2.17 -9.05 5.28
CA ARG A 61 3.35 -9.86 4.93
C ARG A 61 2.92 -11.11 4.19
N VAL A 62 3.55 -11.38 3.05
CA VAL A 62 3.32 -12.60 2.28
C VAL A 62 4.28 -13.67 2.75
N THR A 63 3.74 -14.81 3.19
CA THR A 63 4.54 -16.00 3.48
C THR A 63 4.93 -16.66 2.16
N GLY A 64 6.15 -16.40 1.70
CA GLY A 64 6.70 -16.95 0.47
C GLY A 64 7.61 -18.15 0.70
N ASN A 65 7.91 -18.86 -0.38
CA ASN A 65 9.08 -19.75 -0.39
C ASN A 65 10.34 -18.87 -0.42
N ARG A 66 11.50 -19.41 0.00
CA ARG A 66 12.75 -18.65 0.06
C ARG A 66 13.08 -17.96 -1.26
N ASP A 67 12.79 -18.59 -2.40
CA ASP A 67 13.21 -18.10 -3.72
C ASP A 67 12.08 -17.49 -4.56
N ALA A 68 10.85 -17.50 -4.05
CA ALA A 68 9.70 -17.04 -4.83
C ALA A 68 8.50 -16.60 -3.97
N VAL A 69 7.80 -15.57 -4.48
CA VAL A 69 6.47 -15.19 -4.02
C VAL A 69 5.45 -15.87 -4.91
N SER A 70 4.56 -16.66 -4.30
CA SER A 70 3.43 -17.28 -5.00
C SER A 70 2.52 -16.22 -5.61
N ALA A 71 1.87 -16.56 -6.72
CA ALA A 71 0.92 -15.66 -7.36
C ALA A 71 -0.16 -15.19 -6.37
N GLN A 72 -0.51 -13.92 -6.45
CA GLN A 72 -1.50 -13.28 -5.58
C GLN A 72 -2.73 -12.91 -6.41
N ILE A 73 -3.92 -13.17 -5.87
CA ILE A 73 -5.20 -12.80 -6.48
C ILE A 73 -6.01 -12.01 -5.44
N LYS A 74 -6.63 -10.91 -5.87
CA LYS A 74 -7.56 -10.11 -5.06
C LYS A 74 -8.85 -9.88 -5.86
N PRO A 75 -9.92 -10.64 -5.59
CA PRO A 75 -11.25 -10.24 -6.05
C PRO A 75 -11.70 -9.02 -5.26
N ALA A 76 -12.33 -8.07 -5.94
CA ALA A 76 -12.89 -6.86 -5.35
C ALA A 76 -14.13 -6.41 -6.12
N VAL A 77 -14.82 -5.38 -5.63
CA VAL A 77 -15.92 -4.72 -6.33
C VAL A 77 -15.59 -3.25 -6.37
N SER A 78 -15.34 -2.72 -7.55
CA SER A 78 -15.19 -1.27 -7.73
C SER A 78 -16.56 -0.66 -7.95
N TYR A 79 -16.78 0.54 -7.41
CA TYR A 79 -18.10 1.17 -7.46
C TYR A 79 -18.01 2.68 -7.58
N GLY A 80 -19.01 3.29 -8.20
CA GLY A 80 -19.06 4.74 -8.37
C GLY A 80 -20.35 5.23 -8.97
N PHE A 81 -20.48 6.54 -9.05
CA PHE A 81 -21.61 7.19 -9.69
C PHE A 81 -21.13 8.42 -10.48
N VAL A 82 -21.90 8.75 -11.51
CA VAL A 82 -21.65 9.92 -12.35
C VAL A 82 -22.86 10.82 -12.25
N VAL A 83 -22.61 12.07 -11.92
CA VAL A 83 -23.65 13.10 -11.99
C VAL A 83 -23.34 13.98 -13.18
N ILE A 84 -24.24 13.90 -14.16
CA ILE A 84 -24.16 14.67 -15.41
C ILE A 84 -25.21 15.78 -15.32
N GLY A 85 -24.77 16.98 -14.97
CA GLY A 85 -25.57 18.19 -14.89
C GLY A 85 -25.15 19.22 -15.94
N VAL A 86 -26.04 20.19 -16.22
CA VAL A 86 -25.79 21.27 -17.19
C VAL A 86 -24.59 22.13 -16.77
N ALA A 87 -24.40 22.35 -15.47
CA ALA A 87 -23.32 23.17 -14.92
C ALA A 87 -22.20 22.36 -14.24
N LEU A 88 -22.47 21.11 -13.83
CA LEU A 88 -21.58 20.30 -13.02
C LEU A 88 -21.58 18.86 -13.54
N ASN A 89 -20.40 18.36 -13.89
CA ASN A 89 -20.16 16.96 -14.15
C ASN A 89 -19.16 16.47 -13.12
N TYR A 90 -19.55 15.51 -12.28
CA TYR A 90 -18.62 14.89 -11.33
C TYR A 90 -18.70 13.38 -11.40
N LEU A 91 -17.51 12.77 -11.37
CA LEU A 91 -17.31 11.34 -11.31
C LEU A 91 -16.78 11.02 -9.91
N THR A 92 -17.56 10.25 -9.16
CA THR A 92 -17.09 9.67 -7.91
C THR A 92 -16.91 8.19 -8.12
N PHE A 93 -15.71 7.68 -7.89
CA PHE A 93 -15.38 6.28 -8.14
C PHE A 93 -14.35 5.77 -7.13
N THR A 94 -14.66 4.61 -6.56
CA THR A 94 -13.76 3.86 -5.69
C THR A 94 -13.23 2.65 -6.46
N ASP A 95 -11.92 2.57 -6.58
CA ASP A 95 -11.23 1.40 -7.10
C ASP A 95 -10.52 0.62 -5.99
N HIS A 96 -10.28 -0.65 -6.27
CA HIS A 96 -9.44 -1.48 -5.43
C HIS A 96 -8.39 -2.14 -6.30
N THR A 97 -7.13 -1.95 -5.95
CA THR A 97 -6.00 -2.54 -6.65
C THR A 97 -5.10 -3.27 -5.67
N MET A 98 -4.06 -3.93 -6.18
CA MET A 98 -3.08 -4.66 -5.37
C MET A 98 -1.70 -4.53 -6.01
N ALA A 99 -0.66 -4.49 -5.18
CA ALA A 99 0.72 -4.66 -5.58
C ALA A 99 1.46 -5.62 -4.62
N VAL A 100 2.56 -6.18 -5.09
CA VAL A 100 3.52 -6.90 -4.24
C VAL A 100 4.80 -6.06 -4.17
N ARG A 101 5.21 -5.69 -2.96
CA ARG A 101 6.45 -4.98 -2.67
C ARG A 101 7.47 -5.96 -2.09
N LEU A 102 8.65 -6.01 -2.70
CA LEU A 102 9.76 -6.85 -2.27
C LEU A 102 10.84 -5.96 -1.67
N TYR A 103 11.13 -6.18 -0.40
CA TYR A 103 12.16 -5.48 0.36
C TYR A 103 13.32 -6.41 0.65
N ARG A 104 14.54 -5.89 0.49
CA ARG A 104 15.78 -6.57 0.87
C ARG A 104 16.74 -5.52 1.44
N PRO A 105 17.28 -5.71 2.66
CA PRO A 105 18.23 -4.75 3.25
C PRO A 105 19.42 -4.48 2.31
N GLY A 106 19.76 -3.20 2.13
CA GLY A 106 20.85 -2.77 1.22
C GLY A 106 20.46 -2.65 -0.26
N PHE A 107 19.20 -2.89 -0.63
CA PHE A 107 18.71 -2.79 -2.01
C PHE A 107 17.50 -1.85 -2.12
N GLU A 108 17.22 -1.40 -3.33
CA GLU A 108 16.03 -0.64 -3.64
C GLU A 108 14.76 -1.50 -3.50
N LEU A 109 13.65 -0.86 -3.15
CA LEU A 109 12.34 -1.51 -3.08
C LEU A 109 11.85 -1.84 -4.49
N VAL A 110 11.45 -3.10 -4.71
CA VAL A 110 10.85 -3.52 -5.97
C VAL A 110 9.35 -3.64 -5.80
N GLU A 111 8.58 -2.85 -6.53
CA GLU A 111 7.12 -2.95 -6.57
C GLU A 111 6.68 -3.62 -7.86
N ILE A 112 5.78 -4.60 -7.73
CA ILE A 112 5.22 -5.36 -8.84
C ILE A 112 3.72 -5.13 -8.83
N LYS A 113 3.24 -4.42 -9.85
CA LYS A 113 1.84 -4.00 -9.94
C LYS A 113 0.96 -5.13 -10.43
N SER A 114 -0.35 -5.02 -10.17
CA SER A 114 -1.32 -5.92 -10.77
C SER A 114 -1.18 -5.92 -12.29
N TRP A 115 -1.24 -7.10 -12.90
CA TRP A 115 -1.12 -7.35 -14.34
C TRP A 115 0.26 -7.08 -14.95
N GLU A 116 1.26 -6.73 -14.14
CA GLU A 116 2.65 -6.69 -14.59
C GLU A 116 3.14 -8.12 -14.87
N SER A 117 3.82 -8.33 -15.99
CA SER A 117 4.37 -9.64 -16.36
C SER A 117 5.40 -10.10 -15.33
N GLY A 118 5.38 -11.39 -14.97
CA GLY A 118 6.37 -11.99 -14.07
C GLY A 118 7.76 -11.91 -14.70
N ARG A 119 8.54 -10.90 -14.29
CA ARG A 119 9.95 -10.75 -14.62
C ARG A 119 10.81 -11.25 -13.48
N GLU A 120 12.01 -11.69 -13.81
CA GLU A 120 13.03 -11.93 -12.80
C GLU A 120 13.39 -10.60 -12.13
N VAL A 121 13.43 -10.60 -10.80
CA VAL A 121 13.72 -9.39 -10.03
C VAL A 121 15.20 -9.08 -10.10
N ALA A 122 15.55 -8.02 -10.83
CA ALA A 122 16.89 -7.46 -10.81
C ALA A 122 17.05 -6.55 -9.59
N TRP A 123 17.90 -6.95 -8.65
CA TRP A 123 18.17 -6.19 -7.44
C TRP A 123 19.15 -5.05 -7.69
N THR A 124 18.68 -3.80 -7.53
CA THR A 124 19.54 -2.60 -7.56
C THR A 124 20.03 -2.29 -6.15
N SER A 125 21.34 -2.14 -5.98
CA SER A 125 21.93 -1.80 -4.68
C SER A 125 21.53 -0.38 -4.25
N ALA A 126 21.07 -0.23 -3.01
CA ALA A 126 20.86 1.06 -2.36
C ALA A 126 22.19 1.48 -1.71
N ALA A 127 23.01 2.22 -2.47
CA ALA A 127 24.42 2.46 -2.16
C ALA A 127 24.68 3.25 -0.86
N ASP A 128 23.72 4.06 -0.41
CA ASP A 128 23.85 4.90 0.76
C ASP A 128 22.64 4.76 1.71
N LEU A 129 22.79 5.34 2.91
CA LEU A 129 21.78 5.33 3.95
C LEU A 129 20.46 5.97 3.47
N ALA A 130 20.55 7.05 2.67
CA ALA A 130 19.39 7.78 2.17
C ALA A 130 18.56 6.93 1.17
N ALA A 131 19.23 6.16 0.31
CA ALA A 131 18.58 5.23 -0.61
C ALA A 131 17.90 4.07 0.14
N GLN A 132 18.55 3.52 1.16
CA GLN A 132 17.95 2.47 2.01
C GLN A 132 16.74 2.99 2.80
N GLU A 133 16.85 4.20 3.35
CA GLU A 133 15.75 4.88 4.00
C GLU A 133 14.59 5.12 3.04
N LYS A 134 14.87 5.63 1.83
CA LYS A 134 13.86 5.85 0.80
C LYS A 134 13.14 4.56 0.42
N ALA A 135 13.84 3.42 0.40
CA ALA A 135 13.22 2.12 0.15
C ALA A 135 12.21 1.75 1.26
N LEU A 136 12.50 2.06 2.53
CA LEU A 136 11.56 1.88 3.64
C LEU A 136 10.42 2.91 3.59
N ASP A 137 10.70 4.18 3.32
CA ASP A 137 9.66 5.20 3.17
C ASP A 137 8.66 4.81 2.09
N ASN A 138 9.15 4.37 0.93
CA ASN A 138 8.30 3.87 -0.16
C ASN A 138 7.51 2.61 0.24
N LEU A 139 8.06 1.75 1.11
CA LEU A 139 7.36 0.55 1.58
C LEU A 139 6.13 0.92 2.42
N PHE A 140 6.27 1.93 3.27
CA PHE A 140 5.23 2.41 4.20
C PHE A 140 4.49 3.66 3.69
N ASP A 141 4.67 4.05 2.43
CA ASP A 141 3.93 5.14 1.82
C ASP A 141 2.46 4.74 1.58
N GLN A 142 1.56 5.73 1.72
CA GLN A 142 0.12 5.62 1.51
C GLN A 142 -0.57 4.53 2.35
N LEU A 143 -0.10 4.28 3.58
CA LEU A 143 -0.77 3.34 4.47
C LEU A 143 -2.01 3.93 5.12
N ASP A 144 -3.02 3.08 5.29
CA ASP A 144 -4.22 3.40 6.05
C ASP A 144 -3.90 3.45 7.55
N PRO A 145 -3.91 4.62 8.20
CA PRO A 145 -3.60 4.74 9.63
C PRO A 145 -4.62 4.02 10.51
N ASP A 146 -5.86 3.85 10.02
CA ASP A 146 -6.97 3.25 10.76
C ASP A 146 -7.07 1.73 10.55
N CYS A 147 -6.10 1.12 9.86
CA CYS A 147 -6.11 -0.31 9.55
C CYS A 147 -5.84 -1.19 10.78
N LYS A 148 -6.89 -1.72 11.41
CA LYS A 148 -6.79 -2.54 12.64
C LYS A 148 -6.34 -4.00 12.45
N LEU A 149 -5.76 -4.34 11.31
CA LEU A 149 -5.48 -5.73 10.99
C LEU A 149 -4.14 -6.13 11.58
N ARG A 150 -4.12 -7.24 12.33
CA ARG A 150 -2.90 -7.74 12.98
C ARG A 150 -1.71 -7.86 12.01
N THR A 151 -1.94 -8.35 10.80
CA THR A 151 -0.88 -8.47 9.77
C THR A 151 -0.30 -7.12 9.34
N HIS A 152 -1.10 -6.05 9.43
CA HIS A 152 -0.66 -4.70 9.15
C HIS A 152 0.22 -4.17 10.28
N THR A 153 -0.23 -4.35 11.53
CA THR A 153 0.54 -4.05 12.75
C THR A 153 1.90 -4.75 12.76
N GLU A 154 1.94 -6.05 12.44
CA GLU A 154 3.20 -6.82 12.32
C GLU A 154 4.15 -6.24 11.25
N CYS A 155 3.60 -5.65 10.17
CA CYS A 155 4.43 -4.98 9.16
C CYS A 155 4.96 -3.63 9.66
N LEU A 156 4.16 -2.86 10.42
CA LEU A 156 4.61 -1.60 11.03
C LEU A 156 5.74 -1.85 12.04
N GLU A 157 5.62 -2.90 12.87
CA GLU A 157 6.67 -3.32 13.80
C GLU A 157 7.95 -3.74 13.07
N PHE A 158 7.82 -4.48 11.97
CA PHE A 158 8.95 -4.80 11.10
C PHE A 158 9.63 -3.52 10.58
N GLY A 159 8.86 -2.57 10.05
CA GLY A 159 9.38 -1.30 9.56
C GLY A 159 10.13 -0.53 10.64
N ALA A 160 9.58 -0.46 11.85
CA ALA A 160 10.23 0.17 12.99
C ALA A 160 11.59 -0.48 13.29
N SER A 161 11.66 -1.81 13.30
CA SER A 161 12.90 -2.54 13.54
C SER A 161 13.97 -2.29 12.45
N GLU A 162 13.55 -2.12 11.20
CA GLU A 162 14.47 -1.80 10.09
C GLU A 162 14.97 -0.35 10.16
N PHE A 163 14.14 0.61 10.54
CA PHE A 163 14.59 1.99 10.78
C PHE A 163 15.59 2.06 11.94
N GLU A 164 15.40 1.28 13.02
CA GLU A 164 16.40 1.19 14.10
C GLU A 164 17.70 0.53 13.65
N ARG A 165 17.63 -0.45 12.75
CA ARG A 165 18.83 -1.04 12.14
C ARG A 165 19.60 0.02 11.38
N LEU A 166 18.94 0.78 10.51
CA LEU A 166 19.56 1.90 9.79
C LEU A 166 20.10 2.98 10.73
N SER A 167 19.40 3.28 11.82
CA SER A 167 19.85 4.25 12.83
C SER A 167 21.19 3.83 13.46
N ARG A 168 21.36 2.53 13.77
CA ARG A 168 22.63 1.99 14.28
C ARG A 168 23.78 2.04 13.27
N GLU A 169 23.46 2.03 11.98
CA GLU A 169 24.43 2.12 10.88
C GLU A 169 24.73 3.57 10.46
N ALA A 170 23.98 4.55 10.98
CA ALA A 170 24.12 5.94 10.61
C ALA A 170 25.45 6.53 11.10
N ALA A 171 26.16 7.22 10.20
CA ALA A 171 27.43 7.86 10.51
C ALA A 171 27.27 9.18 11.31
N SER A 172 26.11 9.83 11.20
CA SER A 172 25.81 11.09 11.87
C SER A 172 24.76 10.91 12.96
N ALA A 173 24.93 11.62 14.08
CA ALA A 173 23.94 11.60 15.16
C ALA A 173 22.58 12.15 14.71
N GLY A 174 22.57 13.10 13.76
CA GLY A 174 21.34 13.66 13.19
C GLY A 174 20.55 12.63 12.39
N ASP A 175 21.21 11.82 11.57
CA ASP A 175 20.55 10.75 10.82
C ASP A 175 20.02 9.65 11.74
N SER A 176 20.80 9.24 12.73
CA SER A 176 20.36 8.28 13.75
C SER A 176 19.10 8.76 14.48
N GLN A 177 19.10 10.00 14.99
CA GLN A 177 17.94 10.56 15.69
C GLN A 177 16.69 10.63 14.80
N ARG A 178 16.87 11.00 13.53
CA ARG A 178 15.78 11.08 12.54
C ARG A 178 15.19 9.71 12.22
N LEU A 179 16.04 8.68 12.06
CA LEU A 179 15.62 7.30 11.83
C LEU A 179 14.93 6.70 13.06
N ASP A 180 15.44 6.97 14.27
CA ASP A 180 14.80 6.59 15.53
C ASP A 180 13.41 7.22 15.70
N ALA A 181 13.25 8.48 15.27
CA ALA A 181 11.94 9.15 15.28
C ALA A 181 10.94 8.44 14.33
N LYS A 182 11.37 8.05 13.12
CA LYS A 182 10.53 7.27 12.20
C LYS A 182 10.14 5.92 12.78
N ALA A 183 11.09 5.20 13.39
CA ALA A 183 10.82 3.94 14.06
C ALA A 183 9.79 4.08 15.18
N ARG A 184 9.89 5.15 15.98
CA ARG A 184 8.93 5.46 17.03
C ARG A 184 7.53 5.72 16.48
N THR A 185 7.41 6.55 15.44
CA THR A 185 6.11 6.83 14.79
C THR A 185 5.42 5.55 14.31
N LEU A 186 6.15 4.62 13.68
CA LEU A 186 5.57 3.35 13.24
C LEU A 186 5.09 2.49 14.43
N ARG A 187 5.79 2.49 15.56
CA ARG A 187 5.35 1.78 16.77
C ARG A 187 4.14 2.43 17.42
N GLU A 188 4.07 3.75 17.43
CA GLU A 188 2.90 4.48 17.94
C GLU A 188 1.66 4.13 17.11
N PHE A 189 1.78 4.06 15.78
CA PHE A 189 0.70 3.58 14.91
C PHE A 189 0.33 2.12 15.17
N ALA A 190 1.32 1.24 15.33
CA ALA A 190 1.09 -0.17 15.67
C ALA A 190 0.36 -0.32 17.03
N GLY A 191 0.78 0.44 18.05
CA GLY A 191 0.20 0.41 19.39
C GLY A 191 -1.23 0.96 19.44
N ALA A 192 -1.51 2.05 18.72
CA ALA A 192 -2.85 2.62 18.63
C ALA A 192 -3.88 1.62 18.05
N GLN A 193 -3.46 0.81 17.07
CA GLN A 193 -4.31 -0.21 16.45
C GLN A 193 -4.65 -1.36 17.42
N LEU A 194 -3.71 -1.77 18.26
CA LEU A 194 -3.95 -2.83 19.26
C LEU A 194 -5.00 -2.39 20.29
N VAL A 195 -4.88 -1.17 20.82
CA VAL A 195 -5.85 -0.62 21.78
C VAL A 195 -7.25 -0.54 21.17
N ALA A 196 -7.36 -0.11 19.91
CA ALA A 196 -8.62 0.03 19.20
C ALA A 196 -9.26 -1.31 18.76
N SER A 197 -8.55 -2.43 18.93
CA SER A 197 -9.00 -3.78 18.53
C SER A 197 -9.39 -4.67 19.72
N ALA A 198 -9.15 -4.23 20.96
CA ALA A 198 -9.60 -4.96 22.14
C ALA A 198 -11.13 -5.03 22.15
N PRO A 199 -11.74 -6.22 22.35
CA PRO A 199 -13.19 -6.33 22.49
C PRO A 199 -13.63 -5.46 23.66
N SER A 200 -14.64 -4.62 23.46
CA SER A 200 -15.29 -3.94 24.56
C SER A 200 -15.98 -5.00 25.41
N ASP A 201 -15.43 -5.28 26.59
CA ASP A 201 -16.08 -6.15 27.58
C ASP A 201 -17.37 -5.45 28.06
N GLU A 202 -18.47 -5.70 27.34
CA GLU A 202 -19.85 -5.40 27.74
C GLU A 202 -20.64 -6.69 28.03
#